data_AF-A0A7I8JQD6-F1
#
_entry.id   AF-A0A7I8JQD6-F1
#
_cell.length_a   1.000
_cell.length_b   1.000
_cell.length_c   1.000
_cell.angle_alpha   90.00
_cell.angle_beta   90.00
_cell.angle_gamma   90.00
#
_symmetry.space_group_name_H-M   'P 1'
#
loop_
_entity.id
_entity.type
_entity.pdbx_description
1 polymer ?
#
loop_
_entity_poly.entity_id
_entity_poly.type
_entity_poly.pdbx_seq_one_letter_code
_entity_poly.pdbx_strand_id
1 'polypeptide(L)'
;MRRWTVAATVATDRRRSEGAKRDSNPSNGGDFVKIGIPQQKSVGSFLFPAVLAPNPSVELDLRRFTEAVREQKLRVEEMLRSTGAVLLRGFPVRTASDFNDAVEAFGYEELPYVGGAAPRTNVVGRVFTANESPPDQKIPFHHEMSQVPEFPSKLFFFCEEEPGSGGETPIVLSHRIYERMREKYPDFVDRLEKYDDPSSPIGRGWQSTFLTKDRNIAEERARRLGMKLEWTAEGVKTIMGPIPAVKVDASRERKVWFNSMVAAYTGWKDSATTP
;
A
#
# COMPACT_ATOMS: atom_id res chain seq x y z
N MET A 1 -7.37 -20.36 -11.80
CA MET A 1 -7.08 -18.92 -11.63
C MET A 1 -5.58 -18.77 -11.50
N ARG A 2 -4.90 -18.24 -12.52
CA ARG A 2 -3.48 -17.92 -12.44
C ARG A 2 -3.33 -16.63 -11.63
N ARG A 3 -2.44 -16.65 -10.62
CA ARG A 3 -2.25 -15.56 -9.65
C ARG A 3 -1.02 -14.78 -10.08
N TRP A 4 -1.23 -13.56 -10.57
CA TRP A 4 -0.14 -12.74 -11.09
C TRP A 4 0.64 -12.05 -9.95
N THR A 5 -0.09 -11.47 -8.99
CA THR A 5 0.49 -10.66 -7.91
C THR A 5 -0.20 -10.95 -6.58
N VAL A 6 0.62 -11.11 -5.53
CA VAL A 6 0.17 -11.20 -4.14
C VAL A 6 0.77 -10.06 -3.31
N ALA A 7 0.16 -9.76 -2.17
CA ALA A 7 0.53 -8.64 -1.31
C ALA A 7 0.47 -9.00 0.17
N ALA A 8 1.23 -8.27 0.99
CA ALA A 8 1.18 -8.34 2.45
C ALA A 8 1.12 -6.93 3.05
N THR A 9 0.22 -6.72 4.02
CA THR A 9 -0.02 -5.43 4.69
C THR A 9 0.66 -5.38 6.05
N VAL A 10 1.30 -4.25 6.34
CA VAL A 10 2.09 -4.07 7.56
C VAL A 10 1.52 -2.94 8.41
N ALA A 11 1.32 -3.21 9.70
CA ALA A 11 0.90 -2.21 10.67
C ALA A 11 2.04 -1.24 11.01
N THR A 12 1.68 -0.09 11.59
CA THR A 12 2.68 0.83 12.14
C THR A 12 3.21 0.24 13.43
N ASP A 13 4.52 0.00 13.51
CA ASP A 13 5.16 -0.41 14.76
C ASP A 13 5.00 0.71 15.80
N ARG A 14 4.14 0.50 16.81
CA ARG A 14 3.93 1.45 17.92
C ARG A 14 4.99 1.27 19.02
N ARG A 15 5.92 0.32 18.89
CA ARG A 15 6.91 -0.03 19.90
C ARG A 15 8.33 -0.07 19.32
N ARG A 16 8.90 1.12 19.05
CA ARG A 16 10.33 1.45 19.31
C ARG A 16 10.67 2.86 18.84
N SER A 17 10.63 3.81 19.77
CA SER A 17 11.55 4.96 19.77
C SER A 17 12.66 4.64 20.77
N GLU A 18 13.54 3.70 20.44
CA GLU A 18 14.77 3.48 21.22
C GLU A 18 15.96 3.52 20.28
N GLY A 19 16.92 4.37 20.63
CA GLY A 19 18.09 4.67 19.83
C GLY A 19 18.90 3.43 19.53
N ALA A 20 18.86 3.00 18.27
CA ALA A 20 19.86 2.10 17.74
C ALA A 20 21.18 2.86 17.63
N LYS A 21 22.22 2.38 18.34
CA LYS A 21 23.59 2.84 18.16
C LYS A 21 23.95 2.70 16.67
N ARG A 22 24.51 3.76 16.09
CA ARG A 22 25.09 3.72 14.75
C ARG A 22 26.36 2.87 14.82
N ASP A 23 26.29 1.64 14.34
CA ASP A 23 27.50 0.94 13.94
C ASP A 23 27.98 1.57 12.64
N SER A 24 28.98 2.42 12.77
CA SER A 24 29.74 2.97 11.65
C SER A 24 30.65 1.89 11.09
N ASN A 25 30.15 1.10 10.14
CA ASN A 25 31.02 0.41 9.20
C ASN A 25 30.30 0.15 7.87
N PRO A 26 30.51 0.98 6.82
CA PRO A 26 30.05 0.62 5.49
C PRO A 26 31.05 -0.39 4.92
N SER A 27 30.93 -1.66 5.30
CA SER A 27 31.57 -2.71 4.53
C SER A 27 30.94 -2.68 3.14
N ASN A 28 31.77 -2.40 2.13
CA ASN A 28 31.38 -2.30 0.73
C ASN A 28 31.15 -3.72 0.13
N GLY A 29 30.54 -4.63 0.89
CA GLY A 29 30.41 -6.05 0.59
C GLY A 29 29.23 -6.72 1.31
N GLY A 30 28.03 -6.15 1.17
CA GLY A 30 26.79 -6.79 1.62
C GLY A 30 26.16 -7.67 0.55
N ASP A 31 25.23 -8.54 0.93
CA ASP A 31 24.45 -9.41 0.02
C ASP A 31 23.60 -8.63 -1.00
N PHE A 32 23.34 -7.33 -0.76
CA PHE A 32 22.53 -6.48 -1.64
C PHE A 32 23.36 -5.36 -2.26
N VAL A 33 23.26 -5.22 -3.58
CA VAL A 33 23.86 -4.12 -4.35
C VAL A 33 22.76 -3.22 -4.91
N LYS A 34 23.02 -1.90 -4.94
CA LYS A 34 22.11 -0.94 -5.56
C LYS A 34 22.33 -0.96 -7.06
N ILE A 35 21.25 -1.06 -7.83
CA ILE A 35 21.30 -1.04 -9.29
C ILE A 35 20.40 0.06 -9.87
N GLY A 36 20.61 0.38 -11.15
CA GLY A 36 19.76 1.27 -11.93
C GLY A 36 18.84 0.48 -12.87
N ILE A 37 17.64 0.98 -13.10
CA ILE A 37 16.72 0.49 -14.15
C ILE A 37 16.17 1.67 -14.97
N PRO A 38 15.84 1.47 -16.26
CA PRO A 38 15.41 2.57 -17.14
C PRO A 38 14.16 3.32 -16.67
N GLN A 39 13.27 2.66 -15.93
CA GLN A 39 11.99 3.22 -15.50
C GLN A 39 12.10 4.14 -14.28
N GLN A 40 13.24 4.12 -13.57
CA GLN A 40 13.44 5.00 -12.41
C GLN A 40 13.38 6.47 -12.79
N LYS A 41 12.86 7.30 -11.88
CA LYS A 41 12.85 8.75 -12.04
C LYS A 41 13.79 9.40 -11.04
N SER A 42 14.49 10.44 -11.48
CA SER A 42 15.24 11.31 -10.58
C SER A 42 14.28 12.21 -9.80
N VAL A 43 14.42 12.24 -8.49
CA VAL A 43 13.60 13.03 -7.56
C VAL A 43 14.55 13.76 -6.61
N GLY A 44 14.97 14.96 -7.00
CA GLY A 44 16.01 15.69 -6.27
C GLY A 44 17.34 14.92 -6.32
N SER A 45 17.79 14.42 -5.18
CA SER A 45 19.06 13.71 -5.02
C SER A 45 18.98 12.18 -5.12
N PHE A 46 17.79 11.60 -5.30
CA PHE A 46 17.61 10.13 -5.34
C PHE A 46 16.85 9.65 -6.57
N LEU A 47 16.97 8.34 -6.85
CA LEU A 47 16.17 7.64 -7.86
C LEU A 47 14.98 6.95 -7.20
N PHE A 48 13.80 7.06 -7.82
CA PHE A 48 12.56 6.45 -7.37
C PHE A 48 12.03 5.40 -8.36
N PRO A 49 11.67 4.19 -7.90
CA PRO A 49 11.99 3.61 -6.58
C PRO A 49 13.49 3.35 -6.44
N ALA A 50 14.02 3.10 -5.24
CA ALA A 50 15.34 2.49 -5.13
C ALA A 50 15.27 1.02 -5.60
N VAL A 51 16.37 0.47 -6.13
CA VAL A 51 16.41 -0.92 -6.59
C VAL A 51 17.62 -1.63 -6.00
N LEU A 52 17.38 -2.76 -5.37
CA LEU A 52 18.40 -3.66 -4.84
C LEU A 52 18.36 -4.99 -5.60
N ALA A 53 19.53 -5.56 -5.86
CA ALA A 53 19.71 -6.88 -6.43
C ALA A 53 20.72 -7.70 -5.63
N PRO A 54 20.76 -9.03 -5.80
CA PRO A 54 21.83 -9.86 -5.25
C PRO A 54 23.21 -9.33 -5.63
N ASN A 55 24.13 -9.34 -4.66
CA ASN A 55 25.54 -9.15 -4.94
C ASN A 55 26.03 -10.35 -5.79
N PRO A 56 26.55 -10.14 -7.01
CA PRO A 56 27.01 -11.23 -7.87
C PRO A 56 28.10 -12.10 -7.26
N SER A 57 28.83 -11.59 -6.26
CA SER A 57 29.87 -12.32 -5.53
C SER A 57 29.33 -13.21 -4.42
N VAL A 58 28.02 -13.24 -4.19
CA VAL A 58 27.36 -14.03 -3.14
C VAL A 58 26.33 -14.94 -3.78
N GLU A 59 26.46 -16.24 -3.55
CA GLU A 59 25.41 -17.20 -3.89
C GLU A 59 24.26 -17.06 -2.88
N LEU A 60 23.07 -16.69 -3.37
CA LEU A 60 21.87 -16.53 -2.55
C LEU A 60 20.87 -17.63 -2.87
N ASP A 61 20.61 -18.49 -1.89
CA ASP A 61 19.38 -19.28 -1.80
C ASP A 61 18.33 -18.51 -0.95
N LEU A 62 17.11 -19.06 -0.85
CA LEU A 62 16.03 -18.43 -0.09
C LEU A 62 16.42 -18.23 1.38
N ARG A 63 17.11 -19.21 1.98
CA ARG A 63 17.52 -19.14 3.39
C ARG A 63 18.47 -17.96 3.60
N ARG A 64 19.57 -17.89 2.85
CA ARG A 64 20.53 -16.80 2.94
C ARG A 64 19.89 -15.46 2.60
N PHE A 65 18.96 -15.41 1.66
CA PHE A 65 18.20 -14.19 1.38
C PHE A 65 17.41 -13.70 2.61
N THR A 66 16.67 -14.57 3.30
CA THR A 66 15.95 -14.17 4.52
C THR A 66 16.89 -13.76 5.67
N GLU A 67 18.05 -14.41 5.81
CA GLU A 67 19.09 -14.02 6.76
C GLU A 67 19.64 -12.62 6.41
N ALA A 68 19.98 -12.38 5.15
CA ALA A 68 20.45 -11.08 4.65
C ALA A 68 19.40 -9.97 4.83
N VAL A 69 18.10 -10.25 4.66
CA VAL A 69 17.02 -9.30 4.96
C VAL A 69 17.05 -8.90 6.44
N ARG A 70 17.24 -9.85 7.36
CA ARG A 70 17.33 -9.55 8.81
C ARG A 70 18.56 -8.72 9.13
N GLU A 71 19.72 -9.11 8.58
CA GLU A 71 21.01 -8.43 8.78
C GLU A 71 21.02 -7.00 8.21
N GLN A 72 20.41 -6.80 7.04
CA GLN A 72 20.42 -5.51 6.33
C GLN A 72 19.13 -4.70 6.50
N LYS A 73 18.24 -5.11 7.42
CA LYS A 73 16.93 -4.46 7.64
C LYS A 73 17.04 -2.95 7.79
N LEU A 74 17.95 -2.46 8.64
CA LEU A 74 18.13 -1.03 8.88
C LEU A 74 18.52 -0.25 7.62
N ARG A 75 19.39 -0.84 6.78
CA ARG A 75 19.80 -0.25 5.51
C ARG A 75 18.62 -0.16 4.53
N VAL A 76 17.81 -1.23 4.44
CA VAL A 76 16.62 -1.24 3.59
C VAL A 76 15.57 -0.24 4.12
N GLU A 77 15.38 -0.15 5.43
CA GLU A 77 14.48 0.82 6.07
C GLU A 77 14.91 2.26 5.84
N GLU A 78 16.20 2.56 5.92
CA GLU A 78 16.73 3.89 5.61
C GLU A 78 16.53 4.24 4.14
N MET A 79 16.73 3.27 3.24
CA MET A 79 16.45 3.43 1.81
C MET A 79 14.95 3.64 1.56
N LEU A 80 14.07 2.92 2.24
CA LEU A 80 12.63 3.09 2.16
C LEU A 80 12.19 4.45 2.75
N ARG A 81 12.83 4.89 3.83
CA ARG A 81 12.60 6.21 4.44
C ARG A 81 12.96 7.32 3.45
N SER A 82 14.12 7.25 2.81
CA SER A 82 14.58 8.28 1.88
C SER A 82 13.81 8.28 0.56
N THR A 83 13.58 7.11 -0.04
CA THR A 83 13.05 7.02 -1.41
C THR A 83 11.55 6.76 -1.49
N GLY A 84 10.94 6.22 -0.44
CA GLY A 84 9.51 5.91 -0.38
C GLY A 84 9.12 4.53 -0.92
N ALA A 85 9.96 3.90 -1.76
CA ALA A 85 9.75 2.53 -2.24
C ALA A 85 11.08 1.87 -2.62
N VAL A 86 11.21 0.57 -2.35
CA VAL A 86 12.38 -0.25 -2.71
C VAL A 86 11.91 -1.47 -3.49
N LEU A 87 12.48 -1.69 -4.67
CA LEU A 87 12.31 -2.90 -5.46
C LEU A 87 13.46 -3.87 -5.17
N LEU A 88 13.13 -5.08 -4.72
CA LEU A 88 14.07 -6.19 -4.60
C LEU A 88 13.97 -7.05 -5.87
N ARG A 89 15.02 -7.07 -6.70
CA ARG A 89 15.01 -7.72 -8.01
C ARG A 89 16.10 -8.79 -8.11
N GLY A 90 15.72 -9.98 -8.59
CA GLY A 90 16.65 -11.08 -8.85
C GLY A 90 16.91 -11.99 -7.64
N PHE A 91 16.19 -11.82 -6.54
CA PHE A 91 16.29 -12.69 -5.37
C PHE A 91 15.54 -14.02 -5.56
N PRO A 92 15.93 -15.09 -4.84
CA PRO A 92 15.36 -16.44 -4.99
C PRO A 92 13.99 -16.59 -4.31
N VAL A 93 13.03 -15.71 -4.64
CA VAL A 93 11.63 -15.76 -4.18
C VAL A 93 10.76 -16.17 -5.36
N ARG A 94 10.23 -17.39 -5.36
CA ARG A 94 9.55 -18.00 -6.52
C ARG A 94 8.10 -18.35 -6.25
N THR A 95 7.73 -18.54 -4.99
CA THR A 95 6.37 -18.92 -4.58
C THR A 95 5.79 -17.94 -3.58
N ALA A 96 4.47 -17.97 -3.39
CA ALA A 96 3.81 -17.25 -2.31
C ALA A 96 4.35 -17.63 -0.91
N SER A 97 4.82 -18.87 -0.71
CA SER A 97 5.45 -19.30 0.54
C SER A 97 6.81 -18.63 0.75
N ASP A 98 7.66 -18.63 -0.28
CA ASP A 98 8.96 -17.94 -0.25
C ASP A 98 8.76 -16.44 0.05
N PHE A 99 7.72 -15.85 -0.52
CA PHE A 99 7.36 -14.46 -0.28
C PHE A 99 6.90 -14.22 1.15
N ASN A 100 6.12 -15.13 1.75
CA ASN A 100 5.77 -15.05 3.17
C ASN A 100 7.03 -15.07 4.04
N ASP A 101 7.97 -15.97 3.78
CA ASP A 101 9.23 -16.07 4.52
C ASP A 101 10.07 -14.78 4.41
N ALA A 102 10.09 -14.17 3.22
CA ALA A 102 10.73 -12.88 2.98
C ALA A 102 10.06 -11.75 3.78
N VAL A 103 8.71 -11.69 3.78
CA VAL A 103 7.94 -10.71 4.55
C VAL A 103 8.16 -10.88 6.05
N GLU A 104 8.18 -12.12 6.55
CA GLU A 104 8.46 -12.41 7.96
C GLU A 104 9.88 -12.04 8.36
N ALA A 105 10.87 -12.19 7.47
CA ALA A 105 12.25 -11.80 7.73
C ALA A 105 12.42 -10.29 7.99
N PHE A 106 11.55 -9.44 7.44
CA PHE A 106 11.54 -8.01 7.79
C PHE A 106 11.07 -7.75 9.23
N GLY A 107 10.38 -8.70 9.87
CA GLY A 107 9.95 -8.60 11.26
C GLY A 107 9.02 -7.43 11.53
N TYR A 108 8.24 -6.99 10.54
CA TYR A 108 7.19 -6.00 10.77
C TYR A 108 5.94 -6.65 11.36
N GLU A 109 5.16 -5.88 12.14
CA GLU A 109 3.84 -6.33 12.59
C GLU A 109 2.87 -6.38 11.40
N GLU A 110 2.09 -7.45 11.30
CA GLU A 110 1.02 -7.57 10.31
C GLU A 110 -0.10 -6.59 10.64
N LEU A 111 -0.71 -5.97 9.61
CA LEU A 111 -2.01 -5.32 9.79
C LEU A 111 -3.10 -6.36 9.45
N PRO A 112 -3.87 -6.86 10.45
CA PRO A 112 -4.93 -7.82 10.18
C PRO A 112 -5.97 -7.24 9.24
N TYR A 113 -6.34 -8.00 8.21
CA TYR A 113 -7.40 -7.59 7.31
C TYR A 113 -8.77 -7.75 7.98
N VAL A 114 -9.34 -6.66 8.49
CA VAL A 114 -10.62 -6.65 9.21
C VAL A 114 -11.86 -6.48 8.31
N GLY A 115 -11.69 -6.61 6.99
CA GLY A 115 -12.70 -6.24 5.99
C GLY A 115 -12.53 -4.81 5.50
N GLY A 116 -12.91 -4.56 4.25
CA GLY A 116 -12.58 -3.32 3.55
C GLY A 116 -12.71 -3.42 2.03
N ALA A 117 -12.09 -2.46 1.34
CA ALA A 117 -12.43 -2.04 -0.01
C ALA A 117 -12.29 -3.06 -1.17
N ALA A 118 -11.77 -4.26 -0.98
CA ALA A 118 -11.77 -5.27 -2.04
C ALA A 118 -11.81 -6.68 -1.44
N PRO A 119 -12.42 -7.67 -2.11
CA PRO A 119 -12.23 -9.05 -1.70
C PRO A 119 -10.74 -9.40 -1.78
N ARG A 120 -10.25 -10.05 -0.73
CA ARG A 120 -8.88 -10.54 -0.60
C ARG A 120 -8.98 -12.02 -0.22
N THR A 121 -8.30 -12.86 -0.97
CA THR A 121 -8.17 -14.28 -0.65
C THR A 121 -6.84 -14.51 0.04
N ASN A 122 -6.86 -15.07 1.25
CA ASN A 122 -5.62 -15.49 1.93
C ASN A 122 -4.98 -16.64 1.14
N VAL A 123 -3.68 -16.51 0.86
CA VAL A 123 -2.92 -17.50 0.10
C VAL A 123 -2.12 -18.39 1.04
N VAL A 124 -1.29 -17.77 1.89
CA VAL A 124 -0.45 -18.43 2.89
C VAL A 124 0.01 -17.39 3.90
N GLY A 125 -0.04 -17.70 5.19
CA GLY A 125 0.42 -16.80 6.25
C GLY A 125 -0.17 -15.38 6.09
N ARG A 126 0.73 -14.39 5.90
CA ARG A 126 0.41 -12.96 5.78
C ARG A 126 0.17 -12.50 4.34
N VAL A 127 0.13 -13.43 3.39
CA VAL A 127 0.08 -13.17 1.95
C VAL A 127 -1.34 -13.34 1.43
N PHE A 128 -1.84 -12.31 0.75
CA PHE A 128 -3.18 -12.25 0.15
C PHE A 128 -3.10 -11.92 -1.35
N THR A 129 -4.16 -12.19 -2.10
CA THR A 129 -4.28 -11.74 -3.50
C THR A 129 -4.24 -10.21 -3.61
N ALA A 130 -3.44 -9.67 -4.54
CA ALA A 130 -3.22 -8.22 -4.66
C ALA A 130 -4.30 -7.48 -5.49
N ASN A 131 -4.99 -8.17 -6.38
CA ASN A 131 -6.14 -7.63 -7.13
C ASN A 131 -7.03 -8.79 -7.57
N GLU A 132 -8.35 -8.60 -7.48
CA GLU A 132 -9.35 -9.54 -8.00
C GLU A 132 -10.26 -8.87 -9.06
N SER A 133 -9.97 -7.63 -9.45
CA SER A 133 -10.65 -6.95 -10.56
C SER A 133 -10.31 -7.60 -11.90
N PRO A 134 -11.19 -7.50 -12.92
CA PRO A 134 -10.91 -7.99 -14.25
C PRO A 134 -9.58 -7.44 -14.82
N PRO A 135 -8.79 -8.25 -15.54
CA PRO A 135 -7.45 -7.87 -15.99
C PRO A 135 -7.43 -6.73 -17.03
N ASP A 136 -8.56 -6.48 -17.69
CA ASP A 136 -8.76 -5.41 -18.67
C ASP A 136 -9.08 -4.06 -18.01
N GLN A 137 -9.33 -4.02 -16.70
CA GLN A 137 -9.69 -2.80 -15.99
C GLN A 137 -8.48 -2.09 -15.39
N LYS A 138 -8.43 -0.77 -15.60
CA LYS A 138 -7.42 0.10 -14.99
C LYS A 138 -7.80 0.42 -13.55
N ILE A 139 -6.94 0.06 -12.62
CA ILE A 139 -7.06 0.46 -11.21
C ILE A 139 -6.55 1.91 -11.06
N PRO A 140 -7.37 2.84 -10.53
CA PRO A 140 -6.91 4.21 -10.27
C PRO A 140 -5.85 4.27 -9.18
N PHE A 141 -5.02 5.31 -9.20
CA PHE A 141 -4.09 5.58 -8.10
C PHE A 141 -4.82 5.83 -6.79
N HIS A 142 -4.32 5.23 -5.72
CA HIS A 142 -4.83 5.37 -4.36
C HIS A 142 -3.72 5.05 -3.35
N HIS A 143 -3.94 5.41 -2.09
CA HIS A 143 -3.25 4.78 -0.97
C HIS A 143 -4.08 3.60 -0.50
N GLU A 144 -3.44 2.48 -0.16
CA GLU A 144 -4.14 1.29 0.32
C GLU A 144 -4.95 1.66 1.57
N MET A 145 -6.24 1.30 1.57
CA MET A 145 -7.13 1.49 2.73
C MET A 145 -7.20 2.94 3.23
N SER A 146 -7.05 3.95 2.35
CA SER A 146 -6.95 5.36 2.75
C SER A 146 -8.18 5.96 3.44
N GLN A 147 -9.29 5.24 3.42
CA GLN A 147 -10.60 5.64 3.92
C GLN A 147 -10.94 5.04 5.29
N VAL A 148 -10.13 4.12 5.81
CA VAL A 148 -10.34 3.54 7.14
C VAL A 148 -9.41 4.19 8.17
N PRO A 149 -9.78 4.19 9.47
CA PRO A 149 -8.98 4.81 10.52
C PRO A 149 -7.59 4.19 10.66
N GLU A 150 -7.51 2.86 10.54
CA GLU A 150 -6.28 2.09 10.59
C GLU A 150 -5.92 1.59 9.18
N PHE A 151 -4.86 2.14 8.62
CA PHE A 151 -4.35 1.84 7.30
C PHE A 151 -2.90 1.34 7.38
N PRO A 152 -2.43 0.55 6.40
CA PRO A 152 -1.09 -0.02 6.45
C PRO A 152 -0.01 1.07 6.39
N SER A 153 1.03 0.91 7.22
CA SER A 153 2.20 1.77 7.20
C SER A 153 3.13 1.46 6.03
N LYS A 154 3.14 0.20 5.60
CA LYS A 154 3.93 -0.33 4.48
C LYS A 154 3.14 -1.43 3.79
N LEU A 155 3.49 -1.69 2.55
CA LEU A 155 2.89 -2.75 1.76
C LEU A 155 3.97 -3.42 0.91
N PHE A 156 3.90 -4.74 0.83
CA PHE A 156 4.73 -5.53 -0.07
C PHE A 156 3.91 -6.02 -1.25
N PHE A 157 4.53 -6.06 -2.43
CA PHE A 157 4.01 -6.72 -3.62
C PHE A 157 5.00 -7.77 -4.10
N PHE A 158 4.49 -8.90 -4.56
CA PHE A 158 5.28 -9.96 -5.17
C PHE A 158 4.62 -10.47 -6.45
N CYS A 159 5.44 -10.61 -7.49
CA CYS A 159 5.05 -11.16 -8.78
C CYS A 159 5.44 -12.64 -8.80
N GLU A 160 4.46 -13.52 -8.66
CA GLU A 160 4.68 -14.98 -8.72
C GLU A 160 4.71 -15.46 -10.18
N GLU A 161 3.83 -14.91 -11.02
CA GLU A 161 3.77 -15.18 -12.46
C GLU A 161 3.83 -13.85 -13.22
N GLU A 162 4.86 -13.68 -14.06
CA GLU A 162 5.04 -12.47 -14.87
C GLU A 162 3.90 -12.33 -15.90
N PRO A 163 3.25 -11.15 -16.01
CA PRO A 163 2.23 -10.93 -17.03
C PRO A 163 2.83 -10.96 -18.44
N GLY A 164 2.15 -11.62 -19.38
CA GLY A 164 2.62 -11.67 -20.77
C GLY A 164 2.63 -10.31 -21.48
N SER A 165 1.81 -9.36 -21.03
CA SER A 165 1.80 -7.97 -21.47
C SER A 165 1.07 -7.10 -20.44
N GLY A 166 1.55 -5.87 -20.22
CA GLY A 166 0.98 -4.97 -19.23
C GLY A 166 1.07 -5.53 -17.80
N GLY A 167 0.05 -5.29 -16.98
CA GLY A 167 -0.03 -5.86 -15.63
C GLY A 167 0.96 -5.28 -14.62
N GLU A 168 1.68 -4.21 -14.98
CA GLU A 168 2.55 -3.52 -14.04
C GLU A 168 1.73 -2.95 -12.86
N THR A 169 2.41 -2.70 -11.74
CA THR A 169 1.87 -1.93 -10.61
C THR A 169 2.52 -0.55 -10.62
N PRO A 170 1.96 0.47 -11.30
CA PRO A 170 2.52 1.81 -11.29
C PRO A 170 2.51 2.38 -9.87
N ILE A 171 3.62 3.02 -9.49
CA ILE A 171 3.76 3.70 -8.20
C ILE A 171 4.12 5.17 -8.41
N VAL A 172 3.65 6.02 -7.51
CA VAL A 172 3.86 7.48 -7.56
C VAL A 172 4.04 8.06 -6.16
N LEU A 173 4.88 9.08 -6.04
CA LEU A 173 5.14 9.77 -4.77
C LEU A 173 4.02 10.75 -4.43
N SER A 174 3.25 10.42 -3.40
CA SER A 174 2.08 11.23 -2.99
C SER A 174 2.42 12.68 -2.58
N HIS A 175 3.58 12.94 -1.98
CA HIS A 175 4.00 14.31 -1.66
C HIS A 175 4.26 15.15 -2.93
N ARG A 176 4.75 14.54 -4.01
CA ARG A 176 4.93 15.24 -5.30
C ARG A 176 3.60 15.58 -5.96
N ILE A 177 2.58 14.75 -5.76
CA ILE A 177 1.21 15.08 -6.19
C ILE A 177 0.71 16.28 -5.39
N TYR A 178 0.86 16.27 -4.06
CA TYR A 178 0.48 17.39 -3.21
C TYR A 178 1.19 18.70 -3.63
N GLU A 179 2.52 18.68 -3.78
CA GLU A 179 3.31 19.84 -4.21
C GLU A 179 2.79 20.42 -5.54
N ARG A 180 2.62 19.56 -6.55
CA ARG A 180 2.13 19.99 -7.87
C ARG A 180 0.69 20.48 -7.84
N MET A 181 -0.18 19.87 -7.04
CA MET A 181 -1.56 20.33 -6.88
C MET A 181 -1.63 21.66 -6.14
N ARG A 182 -0.79 21.84 -5.11
CA ARG A 182 -0.68 23.10 -4.35
C ARG A 182 -0.16 24.23 -5.21
N GLU A 183 0.84 23.96 -6.05
CA GLU A 183 1.40 24.92 -7.00
C GLU A 183 0.39 25.30 -8.09
N LYS A 184 -0.30 24.31 -8.67
CA LYS A 184 -1.18 24.53 -9.82
C LYS A 184 -2.58 25.02 -9.44
N TYR A 185 -3.10 24.61 -8.28
CA TYR A 185 -4.48 24.88 -7.84
C TYR A 185 -4.54 25.21 -6.33
N PRO A 186 -3.87 26.29 -5.88
CA PRO A 186 -3.74 26.62 -4.46
C PRO A 186 -5.09 26.76 -3.74
N ASP A 187 -6.05 27.48 -4.32
CA ASP A 187 -7.39 27.67 -3.72
C ASP A 187 -8.16 26.36 -3.54
N PHE A 188 -7.98 25.41 -4.48
CA PHE A 188 -8.61 24.11 -4.37
C PHE A 188 -8.00 23.29 -3.22
N VAL A 189 -6.66 23.32 -3.10
CA VAL A 189 -5.98 22.64 -1.99
C VAL A 189 -6.31 23.30 -0.65
N ASP A 190 -6.39 24.62 -0.58
CA ASP A 190 -6.80 25.34 0.64
C ASP A 190 -8.23 24.98 1.06
N ARG A 191 -9.14 24.79 0.09
CA ARG A 191 -10.47 24.24 0.41
C ARG A 191 -10.35 22.82 0.93
N LEU A 192 -9.64 21.92 0.26
CA LEU A 192 -9.49 20.52 0.71
C LEU A 192 -8.87 20.37 2.10
N GLU A 193 -7.94 21.26 2.48
CA GLU A 193 -7.35 21.26 3.82
C GLU A 193 -8.29 21.78 4.90
N LYS A 194 -9.33 22.54 4.51
CA LYS A 194 -10.35 23.11 5.40
C LYS A 194 -11.68 22.34 5.34
N TYR A 195 -11.89 21.49 4.34
CA TYR A 195 -13.21 20.92 4.01
C TYR A 195 -13.52 19.68 4.84
N ASP A 196 -14.74 19.70 5.37
CA ASP A 196 -15.29 18.77 6.36
C ASP A 196 -16.60 18.15 5.81
N ASP A 197 -16.59 17.63 4.58
CA ASP A 197 -17.77 17.00 3.94
C ASP A 197 -17.85 15.48 4.23
N PRO A 198 -18.91 14.99 4.89
CA PRO A 198 -19.10 13.57 5.26
C PRO A 198 -19.70 12.69 4.15
N SER A 199 -19.91 13.21 2.93
CA SER A 199 -20.55 12.45 1.86
C SER A 199 -19.52 11.78 0.93
N SER A 200 -19.33 10.47 1.08
CA SER A 200 -18.58 9.65 0.11
C SER A 200 -19.38 8.39 -0.25
N PRO A 201 -19.77 8.19 -1.51
CA PRO A 201 -20.44 6.97 -1.93
C PRO A 201 -19.41 5.87 -2.16
N ILE A 202 -19.36 4.86 -1.28
CA ILE A 202 -18.61 3.62 -1.53
C ILE A 202 -19.49 2.70 -2.40
N GLY A 203 -19.13 2.51 -3.66
CA GLY A 203 -19.86 1.69 -4.64
C GLY A 203 -19.67 0.19 -4.45
N ARG A 204 -20.06 -0.39 -3.30
CA ARG A 204 -20.02 -1.85 -3.10
C ARG A 204 -21.18 -2.37 -2.27
N GLY A 205 -21.54 -3.63 -2.52
CA GLY A 205 -22.44 -4.39 -1.64
C GLY A 205 -21.90 -4.46 -0.21
N TRP A 206 -22.76 -4.16 0.76
CA TRP A 206 -22.37 -4.06 2.18
C TRP A 206 -21.92 -5.40 2.76
N GLN A 207 -22.46 -6.54 2.30
CA GLN A 207 -22.10 -7.84 2.85
C GLN A 207 -20.63 -8.18 2.61
N SER A 208 -20.10 -7.85 1.42
CA SER A 208 -18.69 -8.02 1.10
C SER A 208 -17.81 -6.99 1.82
N THR A 209 -18.29 -5.75 1.95
CA THR A 209 -17.54 -4.68 2.62
C THR A 209 -17.35 -4.98 4.11
N PHE A 210 -18.42 -5.44 4.78
CA PHE A 210 -18.41 -5.72 6.20
C PHE A 210 -18.29 -7.21 6.52
N LEU A 211 -17.99 -8.08 5.55
CA LEU A 211 -17.79 -9.53 5.71
C LEU A 211 -18.88 -10.23 6.56
N THR A 212 -20.15 -9.88 6.35
CA THR A 212 -21.28 -10.41 7.12
C THR A 212 -22.59 -10.34 6.33
N LYS A 213 -23.57 -11.17 6.68
CA LYS A 213 -24.96 -11.09 6.19
C LYS A 213 -25.92 -10.52 7.23
N ASP A 214 -25.43 -10.23 8.43
CA ASP A 214 -26.22 -9.67 9.54
C ASP A 214 -26.08 -8.14 9.55
N ARG A 215 -27.21 -7.44 9.54
CA ARG A 215 -27.27 -5.96 9.50
C ARG A 215 -26.68 -5.33 10.76
N ASN A 216 -26.96 -5.89 11.93
CA ASN A 216 -26.46 -5.36 13.20
C ASN A 216 -24.94 -5.51 13.29
N ILE A 217 -24.41 -6.65 12.82
CA ILE A 217 -22.96 -6.86 12.73
C ILE A 217 -22.32 -5.89 11.73
N ALA A 218 -22.99 -5.61 10.59
CA ALA A 218 -22.50 -4.65 9.61
C ALA A 218 -22.46 -3.22 10.16
N GLU A 219 -23.50 -2.78 10.87
CA GLU A 219 -23.54 -1.48 11.53
C GLU A 219 -22.45 -1.34 12.60
N GLU A 220 -22.24 -2.36 13.42
CA GLU A 220 -21.18 -2.37 14.43
C GLU A 220 -19.79 -2.28 13.79
N ARG A 221 -19.55 -3.02 12.69
CA ARG A 221 -18.30 -2.94 11.93
C ARG A 221 -18.13 -1.58 11.24
N ALA A 222 -19.19 -1.04 10.64
CA ALA A 222 -19.17 0.29 10.02
C ALA A 222 -18.83 1.38 11.05
N ARG A 223 -19.43 1.32 12.25
CA ARG A 223 -19.15 2.24 13.35
C ARG A 223 -17.68 2.19 13.79
N ARG A 224 -17.07 1.01 13.84
CA ARG A 224 -15.63 0.85 14.13
C ARG A 224 -14.74 1.44 13.04
N LEU A 225 -15.22 1.47 11.79
CA LEU A 225 -14.53 2.08 10.65
C LEU A 225 -14.83 3.57 10.49
N GLY A 226 -15.56 4.20 11.43
CA GLY A 226 -15.95 5.61 11.34
C GLY A 226 -16.99 5.89 10.26
N MET A 227 -17.78 4.89 9.88
CA MET A 227 -18.83 4.97 8.87
C MET A 227 -20.21 4.84 9.53
N LYS A 228 -21.22 5.43 8.90
CA LYS A 228 -22.63 5.21 9.20
C LYS A 228 -23.30 4.48 8.03
N LEU A 229 -24.11 3.48 8.34
CA LEU A 229 -24.99 2.83 7.37
C LEU A 229 -26.40 3.40 7.49
N GLU A 230 -27.00 3.69 6.35
CA GLU A 230 -28.40 4.08 6.23
C GLU A 230 -29.09 3.09 5.29
N TRP A 231 -29.98 2.27 5.84
CA TRP A 231 -30.73 1.27 5.08
C TRP A 231 -31.90 1.94 4.37
N THR A 232 -32.00 1.74 3.05
CA THR A 232 -33.09 2.25 2.23
C THR A 232 -33.84 1.08 1.57
N ALA A 233 -34.94 1.36 0.86
CA ALA A 233 -35.67 0.33 0.14
C ALA A 233 -34.85 -0.25 -1.03
N GLU A 234 -33.92 0.53 -1.57
CA GLU A 234 -33.08 0.22 -2.72
C GLU A 234 -31.72 -0.40 -2.32
N GLY A 235 -31.39 -0.43 -1.02
CA GLY A 235 -30.15 -1.02 -0.54
C GLY A 235 -29.63 -0.37 0.73
N VAL A 236 -28.34 -0.04 0.75
CA VAL A 236 -27.71 0.62 1.90
C VAL A 236 -26.75 1.68 1.42
N LYS A 237 -26.91 2.87 2.00
CA LYS A 237 -26.04 4.01 1.79
C LYS A 237 -24.97 4.02 2.88
N THR A 238 -23.71 4.07 2.46
CA THR A 238 -22.58 4.25 3.37
C THR A 238 -22.23 5.73 3.44
N ILE A 239 -22.19 6.29 4.64
CA ILE A 239 -21.81 7.68 4.91
C ILE A 239 -20.46 7.62 5.63
N MET A 240 -19.48 8.34 5.11
CA MET A 240 -18.12 8.33 5.65
C MET A 240 -17.53 9.72 5.60
N GLY A 241 -17.03 10.15 6.75
CA GLY A 241 -16.31 11.39 6.90
C GLY A 241 -16.99 12.33 7.90
N PRO A 242 -16.44 13.54 8.02
CA PRO A 242 -15.35 14.07 7.19
C PRO A 242 -13.98 13.42 7.46
N ILE A 243 -13.21 13.19 6.39
CA ILE A 243 -11.83 12.65 6.46
C ILE A 243 -10.87 13.59 5.73
N PRO A 244 -9.68 13.89 6.31
CA PRO A 244 -8.72 14.80 5.66
C PRO A 244 -8.28 14.29 4.29
N ALA A 245 -8.37 15.15 3.27
CA ALA A 245 -7.88 14.83 1.93
C ALA A 245 -6.35 14.96 1.81
N VAL A 246 -5.73 15.70 2.73
CA VAL A 246 -4.28 15.88 2.86
C VAL A 246 -3.89 15.44 4.27
N LYS A 247 -2.85 14.61 4.37
CA LYS A 247 -2.27 14.19 5.66
C LYS A 247 -0.83 14.67 5.77
N VAL A 248 -0.29 14.71 6.99
CA VAL A 248 1.14 14.94 7.24
C VAL A 248 1.81 13.59 7.48
N ASP A 249 2.82 13.25 6.67
CA ASP A 249 3.76 12.17 6.96
C ASP A 249 4.75 12.69 8.01
N ALA A 250 4.48 12.40 9.28
CA ALA A 250 5.31 12.85 10.40
C ALA A 250 6.76 12.33 10.31
N SER A 251 6.99 11.16 9.71
CA SER A 251 8.34 10.58 9.59
C SER A 251 9.24 11.34 8.61
N ARG A 252 8.66 12.18 7.76
CA ARG A 252 9.35 12.97 6.73
C ARG A 252 8.92 14.44 6.73
N GLU A 253 8.16 14.85 7.74
CA GLU A 253 7.67 16.22 7.97
C GLU A 253 7.09 16.90 6.73
N ARG A 254 6.27 16.17 5.96
CA ARG A 254 5.71 16.67 4.69
C ARG A 254 4.26 16.30 4.50
N LYS A 255 3.53 17.15 3.78
CA LYS A 255 2.15 16.88 3.38
C LYS A 255 2.10 15.87 2.23
N VAL A 256 1.07 15.02 2.25
CA VAL A 256 0.83 13.97 1.25
C VAL A 256 -0.62 14.02 0.76
N TRP A 257 -0.81 13.76 -0.53
CA TRP A 257 -2.11 13.61 -1.17
C TRP A 257 -2.75 12.27 -0.78
N PHE A 258 -3.22 12.16 0.47
CA PHE A 258 -3.75 10.94 1.06
C PHE A 258 -5.27 10.91 1.00
N ASN A 259 -5.81 10.69 -0.19
CA ASN A 259 -7.24 10.59 -0.44
C ASN A 259 -7.54 9.64 -1.60
N SER A 260 -8.82 9.33 -1.78
CA SER A 260 -9.33 8.51 -2.89
C SER A 260 -10.09 9.33 -3.92
N MET A 261 -9.87 10.65 -4.01
CA MET A 261 -10.71 11.53 -4.83
C MET A 261 -10.73 11.12 -6.31
N VAL A 262 -9.56 10.87 -6.89
CA VAL A 262 -9.47 10.41 -8.29
C VAL A 262 -10.08 9.01 -8.42
N ALA A 263 -9.75 8.09 -7.51
CA ALA A 263 -10.28 6.73 -7.52
C ALA A 263 -11.81 6.69 -7.47
N ALA A 264 -12.42 7.48 -6.59
CA ALA A 264 -13.87 7.58 -6.47
C ALA A 264 -14.48 8.27 -7.70
N TYR A 265 -13.93 9.41 -8.12
CA TYR A 265 -14.52 10.22 -9.20
C TYR A 265 -14.43 9.56 -10.58
N THR A 266 -13.35 8.81 -10.85
CA THR A 266 -13.14 8.17 -12.16
C THR A 266 -13.42 6.68 -12.18
N GLY A 267 -13.23 5.99 -11.04
CA GLY A 267 -13.23 4.52 -10.97
C GLY A 267 -14.48 3.90 -10.36
N TRP A 268 -15.26 4.63 -9.54
CA TRP A 268 -16.49 4.09 -8.94
C TRP A 268 -17.71 4.44 -9.77
N LYS A 269 -17.66 4.07 -11.05
CA LYS A 269 -18.81 4.10 -11.94
C LYS A 269 -19.34 2.69 -12.05
N ASP A 270 -20.22 2.30 -11.14
CA ASP A 270 -20.98 1.07 -11.32
C ASP A 270 -22.07 1.30 -12.38
N SER A 271 -22.15 0.38 -13.34
CA SER A 271 -23.31 0.22 -14.22
C SER A 271 -24.60 -0.15 -13.46
N ALA A 272 -24.53 -0.36 -12.15
CA ALA A 272 -25.66 -0.56 -11.25
C ALA A 272 -26.27 0.75 -10.71
N THR A 273 -25.72 1.91 -11.09
CA THR A 273 -26.31 3.23 -10.83
C THR A 273 -26.53 3.96 -12.15
N THR A 274 -27.43 3.42 -12.98
CA THR A 274 -28.14 4.16 -14.04
C THR A 274 -29.63 3.95 -13.75
N PRO A 275 -30.47 4.99 -13.88
CA PRO A 275 -31.59 5.33 -13.00
C PRO A 275 -32.67 4.25 -12.83
#